data_AF-A0AAV4MZL3-F1
#
_entry.id   AF-A0AAV4MZL3-F1
#
_cell.length_a   1.000
_cell.length_b   1.000
_cell.length_c   1.000
_cell.angle_alpha   90.00
_cell.angle_beta   90.00
_cell.angle_gamma   90.00
#
_symmetry.space_group_name_H-M   'P 1'
#
loop_
_entity.id
_entity.type
_entity.pdbx_description
1 polymer ?
#
loop_
_entity_poly.entity_id
_entity_poly.type
_entity_poly.pdbx_seq_one_letter_code
_entity_poly.pdbx_strand_id
1 'polypeptide(L)'
;MRNSGSKSKNVSLNQIALIFSIDLDEADFCKTCSNHIRKRNVPNLAANYGFRYPEQPTCLSELNDLEERLVALRIPFMQIRELGRDRQYGIKGSVTNVPNDLHKSADCLPRNVNDSTTIYVKLKKRLSFKSHFMYQCVNPNRVYNAALYLMNKPLYQSQNVNIDLEWLERFRTGSFPEGSNAFADLNPISSEENDESDIDDDDYDDPFVNSASAETVISKLNTNIDAGLTLAPGEDQMPLSVLFDDLAEELSYPRIYCGYMRRFTRKKLPTYSEIIKSELRRYDRRGATPQKILYNHPKNLHKLLLSSIQICLRNKIPTDSSLTANKFKTNNVYVNSFTKIRHTSS
;
A
#
# COMPACT_ATOMS: atom_id res chain seq x y z
N MET A 1 -35.49 35.35 11.45
CA MET A 1 -35.37 34.50 12.66
C MET A 1 -36.34 33.33 12.55
N ARG A 2 -35.88 32.14 12.15
CA ARG A 2 -36.69 30.92 12.22
C ARG A 2 -36.05 29.99 13.24
N ASN A 3 -36.61 30.02 14.45
CA ASN A 3 -36.37 29.01 15.48
C ASN A 3 -36.81 27.65 14.93
N SER A 4 -35.85 26.79 14.61
CA SER A 4 -36.09 25.36 14.54
C SER A 4 -35.30 24.72 15.66
N GLY A 5 -35.95 24.61 16.82
CA GLY A 5 -35.41 23.89 17.96
C GLY A 5 -35.22 22.42 17.61
N SER A 6 -34.02 22.05 17.20
CA SER A 6 -33.62 20.65 17.16
C SER A 6 -33.48 20.20 18.61
N LYS A 7 -34.51 19.54 19.14
CA LYS A 7 -34.40 18.78 20.38
C LYS A 7 -33.24 17.79 20.20
N SER A 8 -32.09 18.12 20.80
CA SER A 8 -30.98 17.19 20.99
C SER A 8 -31.53 16.02 21.79
N LYS A 9 -31.81 14.91 21.10
CA LYS A 9 -32.01 13.63 21.80
C LYS A 9 -30.64 13.24 22.30
N ASN A 10 -30.35 13.51 23.58
CA ASN A 10 -29.13 13.09 24.23
C ASN A 10 -28.93 11.59 23.99
N VAL A 11 -27.90 11.28 23.21
CA VAL A 11 -27.45 9.93 22.95
C VAL A 11 -26.64 9.52 24.17
N SER A 12 -26.96 8.39 24.79
CA SER A 12 -26.21 7.93 25.96
C SER A 12 -24.73 7.72 25.62
N LEU A 13 -23.82 8.18 26.47
CA LEU A 13 -22.36 8.01 26.33
C LEU A 13 -21.98 6.53 26.11
N ASN A 14 -22.68 5.59 26.75
CA ASN A 14 -22.47 4.15 26.57
C ASN A 14 -22.69 3.68 25.11
N GLN A 15 -23.64 4.28 24.39
CA GLN A 15 -23.85 3.97 22.97
C GLN A 15 -22.77 4.60 22.08
N ILE A 16 -22.23 5.75 22.46
CA ILE A 16 -21.14 6.42 21.73
C ILE A 16 -19.84 5.64 21.90
N ALA A 17 -19.51 5.24 23.12
CA ALA A 17 -18.37 4.39 23.45
C ALA A 17 -18.44 3.04 22.72
N LEU A 18 -19.63 2.43 22.67
CA LEU A 18 -19.88 1.25 21.83
C LEU A 18 -19.67 1.55 20.35
N ILE A 19 -20.14 2.67 19.78
CA ILE A 19 -20.07 2.86 18.32
C ILE A 19 -18.68 3.24 17.82
N PHE A 20 -17.94 4.04 18.58
CA PHE A 20 -16.68 4.66 18.12
C PHE A 20 -15.44 4.19 18.88
N SER A 21 -15.57 3.53 20.04
CA SER A 21 -14.44 3.14 20.89
C SER A 21 -13.54 4.33 21.26
N ILE A 22 -14.13 5.52 21.48
CA ILE A 22 -13.42 6.73 21.92
C ILE A 22 -14.15 7.25 23.17
N ASP A 23 -13.40 7.49 24.24
CA ASP A 23 -13.86 8.24 25.41
C ASP A 23 -13.77 9.73 25.06
N LEU A 24 -14.90 10.32 24.67
CA LEU A 24 -15.00 11.75 24.39
C LEU A 24 -16.13 12.35 25.23
N ASP A 25 -15.79 13.39 26.00
CA ASP A 25 -16.77 14.19 26.74
C ASP A 25 -17.63 15.05 25.80
N GLU A 26 -17.08 15.43 24.64
CA GLU A 26 -17.79 16.13 23.55
C GLU A 26 -17.38 15.55 22.18
N ALA A 27 -18.36 15.23 21.32
CA ALA A 27 -18.12 14.65 20.01
C ALA A 27 -19.04 15.22 18.92
N ASP A 28 -18.45 15.70 17.83
CA ASP A 28 -19.16 16.14 16.64
C ASP A 28 -19.38 15.00 15.65
N PHE A 29 -20.63 14.75 15.28
CA PHE A 29 -20.99 13.70 14.34
C PHE A 29 -21.33 14.27 12.97
N CYS A 30 -20.81 13.63 11.91
CA CYS A 30 -21.28 13.91 10.56
C CYS A 30 -22.79 13.61 10.44
N LYS A 31 -23.46 14.24 9.47
CA LYS A 31 -24.91 14.10 9.23
C LYS A 31 -25.35 12.63 9.14
N THR A 32 -24.55 11.77 8.50
CA THR A 32 -24.86 10.34 8.37
C THR A 32 -24.82 9.62 9.72
N CYS A 33 -23.74 9.77 10.48
CA CYS A 33 -23.61 9.15 11.81
C CYS A 33 -24.71 9.65 12.74
N SER A 34 -24.95 10.96 12.79
CA SER A 34 -26.03 11.56 13.58
C SER A 34 -27.41 10.95 13.25
N ASN A 35 -27.71 10.76 11.95
CA ASN A 35 -28.96 10.14 11.53
C ASN A 35 -29.10 8.68 11.97
N HIS A 36 -28.03 7.88 11.91
CA HIS A 36 -28.02 6.49 12.38
C HIS A 36 -28.26 6.43 13.90
N ILE A 37 -27.53 7.25 14.64
CA ILE A 37 -27.60 7.30 16.10
C ILE A 37 -28.98 7.77 16.58
N ARG A 38 -29.56 8.80 15.94
CA ARG A 38 -30.95 9.26 16.23
C ARG A 38 -31.99 8.16 16.02
N LYS A 39 -31.73 7.23 15.09
CA LYS A 39 -32.55 6.05 14.82
C LYS A 39 -32.19 4.84 15.72
N ARG A 40 -31.29 5.01 16.69
CA ARG A 40 -30.76 3.96 17.58
C ARG A 40 -30.09 2.81 16.83
N ASN A 41 -29.49 3.11 15.67
CA ASN A 41 -28.76 2.15 14.85
C ASN A 41 -27.26 2.47 14.88
N VAL A 42 -26.42 1.43 14.81
CA VAL A 42 -24.98 1.59 14.62
C VAL A 42 -24.70 1.95 13.14
N PRO A 43 -23.88 2.98 12.85
CA PRO A 43 -23.44 3.28 11.48
C PRO A 43 -22.79 2.08 10.80
N ASN A 44 -23.04 1.89 9.50
CA ASN A 44 -22.54 0.73 8.76
C ASN A 44 -21.01 0.62 8.64
N LEU A 45 -20.30 1.74 8.84
CA LEU A 45 -18.84 1.85 8.79
C LEU A 45 -18.22 2.09 10.17
N ALA A 46 -18.92 1.69 11.25
CA ALA A 46 -18.47 1.89 12.63
C ALA A 46 -17.23 1.05 12.99
N ALA A 47 -16.43 1.53 13.93
CA ALA A 47 -15.21 0.86 14.40
C ALA A 47 -15.49 -0.57 14.89
N ASN A 48 -16.60 -0.76 15.63
CA ASN A 48 -17.04 -2.07 16.13
C ASN A 48 -17.27 -3.14 15.07
N TYR A 49 -17.54 -2.75 13.82
CA TYR A 49 -17.70 -3.69 12.73
C TYR A 49 -16.37 -4.14 12.10
N GLY A 50 -15.23 -3.77 12.70
CA GLY A 50 -13.91 -4.11 12.19
C GLY A 50 -13.32 -3.06 11.23
N PHE A 51 -13.88 -1.85 11.20
CA PHE A 51 -13.35 -0.72 10.42
C PHE A 51 -12.31 0.10 11.19
N ARG A 52 -11.82 -0.37 12.34
CA ARG A 52 -10.71 0.26 13.06
C ARG A 52 -9.39 -0.29 12.53
N TYR A 53 -8.40 0.58 12.33
CA TYR A 53 -7.04 0.11 12.09
C TYR A 53 -6.41 -0.43 13.39
N PRO A 54 -5.47 -1.38 13.32
CA PRO A 54 -4.73 -1.80 14.49
C PRO A 54 -3.90 -0.63 15.05
N GLU A 55 -3.55 -0.70 16.33
CA GLU A 55 -2.66 0.30 16.94
C GLU A 55 -1.33 0.34 16.18
N GLN A 56 -0.90 1.56 15.85
CA GLN A 56 0.31 1.77 15.07
C GLN A 56 1.49 1.86 16.02
N PRO A 57 2.48 0.94 15.94
CA PRO A 57 3.70 1.05 16.73
C PRO A 57 4.57 2.19 16.18
N THR A 58 5.38 2.80 17.05
CA THR A 58 6.28 3.89 16.69
C THR A 58 7.27 3.49 15.59
N CYS A 59 7.79 2.26 15.64
CA CYS A 59 8.71 1.73 14.64
C CYS A 59 8.15 1.66 13.21
N LEU A 60 6.82 1.65 13.05
CA LEU A 60 6.18 1.71 11.73
C LEU A 60 5.71 3.12 11.36
N SER A 61 5.32 3.95 12.34
CA SER A 61 4.82 5.31 12.06
C SER A 61 5.90 6.24 11.52
N GLU A 62 7.16 6.02 11.94
CA GLU A 62 8.34 6.81 11.58
C GLU A 62 8.96 6.44 10.23
N LEU A 63 8.52 5.33 9.61
CA LEU A 63 9.04 4.92 8.31
C LEU A 63 8.64 5.91 7.23
N ASN A 64 9.60 6.23 6.36
CA ASN A 64 9.32 6.86 5.08
C ASN A 64 8.74 5.85 4.07
N ASP A 65 8.31 6.34 2.91
CA ASP A 65 7.65 5.49 1.91
C ASP A 65 8.59 4.40 1.38
N LEU A 66 9.88 4.70 1.19
CA LEU A 66 10.85 3.73 0.69
C LEU A 66 11.19 2.68 1.75
N GLU A 67 11.40 3.09 3.01
CA GLU A 67 11.58 2.22 4.17
C GLU A 67 10.39 1.27 4.34
N GLU A 68 9.16 1.77 4.16
CA GLU A 68 7.95 0.93 4.15
C GLU A 68 8.01 -0.12 3.03
N ARG A 69 8.44 0.24 1.82
CA ARG A 69 8.56 -0.70 0.69
C ARG A 69 9.59 -1.79 0.96
N LEU A 70 10.70 -1.47 1.63
CA LEU A 70 11.76 -2.43 1.94
C LEU A 70 11.30 -3.54 2.88
N VAL A 71 10.32 -3.29 3.76
CA VAL A 71 9.77 -4.30 4.69
C VAL A 71 8.42 -4.89 4.27
N ALA A 72 7.81 -4.35 3.20
CA ALA A 72 6.56 -4.87 2.65
C ALA A 72 6.80 -6.18 1.88
N LEU A 73 5.87 -7.13 1.95
CA LEU A 73 5.96 -8.41 1.21
C LEU A 73 5.42 -8.31 -0.22
N ARG A 74 4.80 -7.19 -0.56
CA ARG A 74 4.32 -6.86 -1.89
C ARG A 74 4.74 -5.42 -2.20
N ILE A 75 5.36 -5.21 -3.35
CA ILE A 75 5.68 -3.88 -3.86
C ILE A 75 4.67 -3.54 -4.95
N PRO A 76 3.78 -2.57 -4.72
CA PRO A 76 2.90 -2.06 -5.75
C PRO A 76 3.69 -1.09 -6.64
N PHE A 77 4.01 -1.52 -7.85
CA PHE A 77 4.54 -0.65 -8.88
C PHE A 77 3.39 0.07 -9.58
N MET A 78 3.39 1.40 -9.51
CA MET A 78 2.44 2.28 -10.20
C MET A 78 3.11 3.62 -10.48
N GLN A 79 2.82 4.22 -11.63
CA GLN A 79 3.38 5.52 -11.98
C GLN A 79 2.38 6.60 -11.57
N ILE A 80 2.75 7.43 -10.60
CA ILE A 80 1.96 8.58 -10.16
C ILE A 80 2.54 9.83 -10.82
N ARG A 81 1.69 10.63 -11.45
CA ARG A 81 2.06 11.90 -12.12
C ARG A 81 1.14 13.03 -11.66
N GLU A 82 1.61 14.26 -11.78
CA GLU A 82 0.76 15.44 -11.56
C GLU A 82 -0.13 15.70 -12.78
N LEU A 83 -1.43 15.92 -12.57
CA LEU A 83 -2.42 16.08 -13.64
C LEU A 83 -2.66 17.53 -14.06
N GLY A 84 -1.88 18.49 -13.55
CA GLY A 84 -2.02 19.90 -13.89
C GLY A 84 -1.52 20.85 -12.78
N ARG A 85 -1.96 22.12 -12.84
CA ARG A 85 -1.51 23.19 -11.92
C ARG A 85 -2.03 23.06 -10.48
N ASP A 86 -3.09 22.28 -10.27
CA ASP A 86 -3.82 22.21 -8.99
C ASP A 86 -3.24 21.17 -7.99
N ARG A 87 -1.98 20.74 -8.18
CA ARG A 87 -1.30 19.71 -7.34
C ARG A 87 -2.10 18.41 -7.21
N GLN A 88 -2.87 18.07 -8.24
CA GLN A 88 -3.62 16.82 -8.30
C GLN A 88 -2.72 15.71 -8.84
N TYR A 89 -2.87 14.51 -8.28
CA TYR A 89 -2.13 13.33 -8.73
C TYR A 89 -3.04 12.37 -9.49
N GLY A 90 -2.49 11.72 -10.50
CA GLY A 90 -3.11 10.67 -11.29
C GLY A 90 -2.20 9.46 -11.45
N ILE A 91 -2.78 8.32 -11.78
CA ILE A 91 -2.00 7.14 -12.20
C ILE A 91 -1.89 7.12 -13.72
N LYS A 92 -0.68 6.90 -14.22
CA LYS A 92 -0.42 6.47 -15.60
C LYS A 92 -0.20 4.95 -15.61
N GLY A 93 -0.83 4.27 -16.57
CA GLY A 93 -0.68 2.82 -16.75
C GLY A 93 -1.42 1.98 -15.71
N SER A 94 -1.00 0.73 -15.58
CA SER A 94 -1.57 -0.24 -14.65
C SER A 94 -0.85 -0.25 -13.30
N VAL A 95 -1.53 -0.75 -12.27
CA VAL A 95 -0.93 -1.07 -10.97
C VAL A 95 -0.57 -2.54 -10.97
N THR A 96 0.68 -2.84 -10.66
CA THR A 96 1.21 -4.21 -10.63
C THR A 96 1.79 -4.50 -9.26
N ASN A 97 1.32 -5.57 -8.60
CA ASN A 97 1.91 -6.02 -7.35
C ASN A 97 3.00 -7.05 -7.65
N VAL A 98 4.20 -6.84 -7.12
CA VAL A 98 5.30 -7.80 -7.25
C VAL A 98 5.66 -8.32 -5.86
N PRO A 99 5.80 -9.63 -5.65
CA PRO A 99 6.36 -10.18 -4.41
C PRO A 99 7.72 -9.56 -4.10
N ASN A 100 7.92 -9.16 -2.85
CA ASN A 100 9.21 -8.61 -2.41
C ASN A 100 10.07 -9.72 -1.81
N ASP A 101 11.28 -9.90 -2.32
CA ASP A 101 12.27 -10.75 -1.68
C ASP A 101 13.00 -9.95 -0.59
N LEU A 102 12.63 -10.22 0.68
CA LEU A 102 13.22 -9.55 1.82
C LEU A 102 14.69 -9.96 2.06
N HIS A 103 15.15 -11.10 1.53
CA HIS A 103 16.57 -11.47 1.60
C HIS A 103 17.42 -10.56 0.74
N LYS A 104 17.02 -10.35 -0.52
CA LYS A 104 17.69 -9.39 -1.42
C LYS A 104 17.74 -7.99 -0.80
N SER A 105 16.66 -7.58 -0.14
CA SER A 105 16.62 -6.28 0.55
C SER A 105 17.55 -6.24 1.77
N ALA A 106 17.61 -7.30 2.57
CA ALA A 106 18.43 -7.38 3.77
C ALA A 106 19.94 -7.51 3.46
N ASP A 107 20.30 -8.24 2.41
CA ASP A 107 21.69 -8.46 2.01
C ASP A 107 22.36 -7.20 1.46
N CYS A 108 21.60 -6.35 0.78
CA CYS A 108 22.10 -5.09 0.24
C CYS A 108 22.23 -3.99 1.30
N LEU A 109 21.46 -4.05 2.40
CA LEU A 109 21.48 -2.99 3.41
C LEU A 109 22.71 -3.12 4.34
N PRO A 110 23.35 -2.01 4.70
CA PRO A 110 24.48 -2.02 5.63
C PRO A 110 24.10 -2.66 6.96
N ARG A 111 24.91 -3.62 7.41
CA ARG A 111 24.62 -4.45 8.59
C ARG A 111 25.10 -3.83 9.91
N ASN A 112 26.01 -2.88 9.89
CA ASN A 112 26.59 -2.30 11.11
C ASN A 112 26.55 -0.77 11.04
N VAL A 113 25.36 -0.20 11.25
CA VAL A 113 25.12 1.23 11.17
C VAL A 113 24.60 1.78 12.49
N ASN A 114 25.17 2.90 12.92
CA ASN A 114 24.69 3.65 14.07
C ASN A 114 23.29 4.21 13.78
N ASP A 115 22.52 4.49 14.83
CA ASP A 115 21.14 5.01 14.74
C ASP A 115 21.00 6.28 13.88
N SER A 116 22.07 7.07 13.74
CA SER A 116 22.10 8.32 12.98
C SER A 116 22.51 8.15 11.50
N THR A 117 22.89 6.95 11.07
CA THR A 117 23.40 6.75 9.71
C THR A 117 22.24 6.56 8.74
N THR A 118 22.20 7.40 7.72
CA THR A 118 21.24 7.31 6.63
C THR A 118 21.97 7.14 5.30
N ILE A 119 21.43 6.31 4.41
CA ILE A 119 22.00 6.02 3.10
C ILE A 119 21.02 6.36 1.99
N TYR A 120 21.53 6.78 0.84
CA TYR A 120 20.70 6.95 -0.36
C TYR A 120 20.42 5.60 -1.00
N VAL A 121 19.15 5.33 -1.28
CA VAL A 121 18.69 4.05 -1.81
C VAL A 121 17.83 4.27 -3.05
N LYS A 122 18.21 3.64 -4.17
CA LYS A 122 17.50 3.61 -5.45
C LYS A 122 16.76 2.26 -5.59
N LEU A 123 15.44 2.24 -5.39
CA LEU A 123 14.62 1.06 -5.63
C LEU A 123 14.20 1.02 -7.10
N LYS A 124 14.56 -0.05 -7.81
CA LYS A 124 14.23 -0.28 -9.22
C LYS A 124 13.28 -1.46 -9.39
N LYS A 125 12.60 -1.52 -10.55
CA LYS A 125 11.84 -2.70 -10.98
C LYS A 125 12.76 -3.84 -11.41
N ARG A 126 13.86 -3.48 -12.10
CA ARG A 126 14.94 -4.34 -12.57
C ARG A 126 16.25 -3.57 -12.46
N LEU A 127 17.36 -4.23 -12.19
CA LEU A 127 18.65 -3.55 -12.05
C LEU A 127 19.11 -2.91 -13.37
N SER A 128 18.80 -3.55 -14.50
CA SER A 128 19.14 -3.07 -15.85
C SER A 128 18.45 -1.79 -16.26
N PHE A 129 17.35 -1.40 -15.62
CA PHE A 129 16.62 -0.18 -15.98
C PHE A 129 17.38 1.06 -15.54
N LYS A 130 17.50 2.06 -16.42
CA LYS A 130 18.15 3.35 -16.10
C LYS A 130 17.39 4.11 -15.02
N SER A 131 16.07 4.19 -15.14
CA SER A 131 15.21 4.88 -14.18
C SER A 131 14.99 4.07 -12.90
N HIS A 132 14.87 4.77 -11.77
CA HIS A 132 14.48 4.17 -10.49
C HIS A 132 12.99 4.37 -10.24
N PHE A 133 12.34 3.44 -9.55
CA PHE A 133 10.96 3.59 -9.11
C PHE A 133 10.82 4.54 -7.93
N MET A 134 11.74 4.46 -6.95
CA MET A 134 11.81 5.36 -5.81
C MET A 134 13.28 5.67 -5.48
N TYR A 135 13.53 6.91 -5.06
CA TYR A 135 14.85 7.34 -4.59
C TYR A 135 14.71 8.22 -3.35
N GLN A 136 15.11 7.70 -2.20
CA GLN A 136 15.02 8.39 -0.92
C GLN A 136 16.18 8.02 0.00
N CYS A 137 16.40 8.84 1.02
CA CYS A 137 17.33 8.55 2.10
C CYS A 137 16.67 7.57 3.09
N VAL A 138 17.35 6.48 3.43
CA VAL A 138 16.85 5.38 4.25
C VAL A 138 17.73 5.23 5.48
N ASN A 139 17.12 5.09 6.65
CA ASN A 139 17.80 4.66 7.86
C ASN A 139 17.66 3.13 8.00
N PRO A 140 18.75 2.35 7.83
CA PRO A 140 18.65 0.90 7.89
C PRO A 140 18.18 0.39 9.27
N ASN A 141 18.52 1.07 10.37
CA ASN A 141 18.04 0.68 11.71
C ASN A 141 16.51 0.74 11.80
N ARG A 142 15.86 1.76 11.21
CA ARG A 142 14.39 1.83 11.14
C ARG A 142 13.81 0.65 10.37
N VAL A 143 14.41 0.30 9.22
CA VAL A 143 14.01 -0.85 8.41
C VAL A 143 14.12 -2.15 9.21
N TYR A 144 15.21 -2.35 9.95
CA TYR A 144 15.41 -3.56 10.77
C TYR A 144 14.44 -3.66 11.94
N ASN A 145 14.23 -2.57 12.68
CA ASN A 145 13.26 -2.54 13.78
C ASN A 145 11.83 -2.81 13.28
N ALA A 146 11.48 -2.25 12.12
CA ALA A 146 10.20 -2.51 11.47
C ALA A 146 10.08 -3.97 11.03
N ALA A 147 11.12 -4.54 10.40
CA ALA A 147 11.16 -5.93 9.98
C ALA A 147 11.00 -6.88 11.19
N LEU A 148 11.75 -6.66 12.28
CA LEU A 148 11.65 -7.44 13.52
C LEU A 148 10.23 -7.40 14.11
N TYR A 149 9.61 -6.22 14.12
CA TYR A 149 8.22 -6.09 14.57
C TYR A 149 7.27 -6.89 13.67
N LEU A 150 7.40 -6.77 12.35
CA LEU A 150 6.49 -7.37 11.37
C LEU A 150 6.62 -8.90 11.29
N MET A 151 7.83 -9.46 11.38
CA MET A 151 8.05 -10.92 11.35
C MET A 151 7.34 -11.65 12.50
N ASN A 152 7.14 -10.96 13.63
CA ASN A 152 6.41 -11.49 14.78
C ASN A 152 4.88 -11.36 14.66
N LYS A 153 4.35 -10.88 13.51
CA LYS A 153 2.91 -10.67 13.28
C LYS A 153 2.29 -11.81 12.49
N PRO A 154 1.01 -12.14 12.75
CA PRO A 154 0.36 -13.31 12.17
C PRO A 154 0.33 -13.28 10.64
N LEU A 155 0.19 -12.10 10.03
CA LEU A 155 0.16 -11.99 8.57
C LEU A 155 1.50 -12.39 7.94
N TYR A 156 2.62 -11.95 8.51
CA TYR A 156 3.96 -12.25 7.99
C TYR A 156 4.36 -13.69 8.28
N GLN A 157 4.02 -14.21 9.46
CA GLN A 157 4.19 -15.63 9.79
C GLN A 157 3.45 -16.54 8.81
N SER A 158 2.24 -16.15 8.37
CA SER A 158 1.47 -16.94 7.40
C SER A 158 2.09 -17.02 6.00
N GLN A 159 2.98 -16.07 5.65
CA GLN A 159 3.64 -16.04 4.34
C GLN A 159 4.95 -16.84 4.32
N ASN A 160 5.32 -17.54 5.41
CA ASN A 160 6.55 -18.35 5.54
C ASN A 160 7.82 -17.60 5.15
N VAL A 161 7.93 -16.35 5.57
CA VAL A 161 9.07 -15.50 5.27
C VAL A 161 10.22 -15.86 6.22
N ASN A 162 11.31 -16.39 5.68
CA ASN A 162 12.42 -16.92 6.46
C ASN A 162 13.59 -15.93 6.53
N ILE A 163 13.41 -14.73 7.08
CA ILE A 163 14.56 -13.85 7.33
C ILE A 163 15.38 -14.42 8.49
N ASP A 164 16.71 -14.34 8.38
CA ASP A 164 17.61 -14.71 9.47
C ASP A 164 17.34 -13.84 10.72
N LEU A 165 16.56 -14.40 11.65
CA LEU A 165 16.22 -13.77 12.92
C LEU A 165 17.44 -13.65 13.84
N GLU A 166 18.41 -14.56 13.70
CA GLU A 166 19.66 -14.51 14.47
C GLU A 166 20.49 -13.30 14.05
N TRP A 167 20.51 -13.00 12.76
CA TRP A 167 21.12 -11.77 12.24
C TRP A 167 20.41 -10.50 12.72
N LEU A 168 19.07 -10.46 12.73
CA LEU A 168 18.29 -9.33 13.29
C LEU A 168 18.58 -9.09 14.78
N GLU A 169 18.75 -10.15 15.57
CA GLU A 169 19.10 -10.03 17.00
C GLU A 169 20.59 -9.65 17.21
N ARG A 170 21.50 -10.09 16.34
CA ARG A 170 22.91 -9.61 16.33
C ARG A 170 22.99 -8.11 16.03
N PHE A 171 22.14 -7.62 15.13
CA PHE A 171 22.00 -6.19 14.87
C PHE A 171 21.55 -5.44 16.12
N ARG A 172 20.49 -5.92 16.78
CA ARG A 172 19.95 -5.32 18.00
C ARG A 172 20.97 -5.26 19.15
N THR A 173 21.86 -6.25 19.24
CA THR A 173 22.87 -6.37 20.31
C THR A 173 24.21 -5.74 19.95
N GLY A 174 24.39 -5.25 18.72
CA GLY A 174 25.66 -4.68 18.25
C GLY A 174 26.81 -5.69 18.19
N SER A 175 26.52 -6.98 18.28
CA SER A 175 27.51 -8.06 18.39
C SER A 175 27.91 -8.58 17.00
N PHE A 176 28.51 -7.72 16.19
CA PHE A 176 29.13 -8.14 14.93
C PHE A 176 30.62 -8.49 15.15
N PRO A 177 31.14 -9.57 14.53
CA PRO A 177 32.56 -9.87 14.60
C PRO A 177 33.39 -8.70 14.06
N GLU A 178 34.47 -8.34 14.77
CA GLU A 178 35.43 -7.33 14.32
C GLU A 178 35.94 -7.70 12.91
N GLY A 179 35.75 -6.79 11.95
CA GLY A 179 36.03 -7.04 10.52
C GLY A 179 34.78 -7.20 9.65
N SER A 180 33.58 -7.33 10.22
CA SER A 180 32.31 -7.09 9.50
C SER A 180 32.06 -5.59 9.39
N ASN A 181 32.97 -4.87 8.72
CA ASN A 181 32.80 -3.46 8.46
C ASN A 181 31.64 -3.22 7.49
N ALA A 182 30.79 -2.27 7.89
CA ALA A 182 29.53 -1.81 7.31
C ALA A 182 29.60 -1.17 5.91
N PHE A 183 30.68 -1.39 5.18
CA PHE A 183 30.95 -0.80 3.87
C PHE A 183 31.71 -1.77 2.95
N ALA A 184 31.75 -3.06 3.28
CA ALA A 184 32.32 -4.07 2.40
C ALA A 184 31.51 -4.13 1.11
N ASP A 185 32.10 -3.56 0.06
CA ASP A 185 31.65 -3.50 -1.33
C ASP A 185 30.31 -2.79 -1.55
N LEU A 186 30.25 -1.49 -1.21
CA LEU A 186 29.67 -0.54 -2.17
C LEU A 186 30.62 -0.46 -3.38
N ASN A 187 30.83 -1.57 -4.09
CA ASN A 187 31.09 -1.43 -5.50
C ASN A 187 29.83 -0.76 -6.02
N PRO A 188 29.88 0.48 -6.54
CA PRO A 188 28.85 0.85 -7.49
C PRO A 188 28.87 -0.32 -8.46
N ILE A 189 27.73 -1.02 -8.59
CA ILE A 189 27.52 -1.79 -9.81
C ILE A 189 27.55 -0.68 -10.86
N SER A 190 28.74 -0.36 -11.38
CA SER A 190 28.88 0.23 -12.67
C SER A 190 28.18 -0.78 -13.53
N SER A 191 26.92 -0.51 -13.82
CA SER A 191 26.35 -1.00 -15.06
C SER A 191 27.35 -0.54 -16.10
N GLU A 192 28.24 -1.45 -16.51
CA GLU A 192 28.84 -1.35 -17.82
C GLU A 192 27.63 -1.10 -18.72
N GLU A 193 27.60 0.10 -19.31
CA GLU A 193 26.60 0.48 -20.31
C GLU A 193 26.83 -0.45 -21.50
N ASN A 194 26.36 -1.69 -21.38
CA ASN A 194 26.16 -2.54 -22.52
C ASN A 194 24.94 -1.95 -23.22
N ASP A 195 25.23 -1.18 -24.26
CA ASP A 195 24.32 -0.78 -25.35
C ASP A 195 23.75 -2.02 -26.06
N GLU A 196 23.00 -2.85 -25.33
CA GLU A 196 22.14 -3.87 -25.92
C GLU A 196 20.72 -3.31 -26.04
N SER A 197 20.49 -2.65 -27.17
CA SER A 197 19.21 -2.35 -27.82
C SER A 197 18.08 -1.86 -26.91
N ASP A 198 17.95 -0.53 -26.92
CA ASP A 198 16.73 0.25 -26.74
C ASP A 198 15.42 -0.56 -26.65
N ILE A 199 14.94 -0.72 -25.42
CA ILE A 199 13.51 -0.56 -25.18
C ILE A 199 13.36 0.86 -24.65
N ASP A 200 13.21 1.80 -25.60
CA ASP A 200 12.60 3.10 -25.36
C ASP A 200 11.23 2.85 -24.73
N ASP A 201 11.17 2.89 -23.40
CA ASP A 201 9.92 3.18 -22.70
C ASP A 201 9.82 4.71 -22.72
N ASP A 202 9.40 5.23 -23.88
CA ASP A 202 9.09 6.63 -24.13
C ASP A 202 8.34 7.24 -22.92
N ASP A 203 8.76 8.45 -22.54
CA ASP A 203 8.10 9.40 -21.64
C ASP A 203 8.60 9.42 -20.17
N TYR A 204 9.84 9.93 -20.02
CA TYR A 204 10.45 10.38 -18.76
C TYR A 204 9.62 11.47 -18.08
N ASP A 205 8.83 11.09 -17.08
CA ASP A 205 8.64 11.93 -15.89
C ASP A 205 9.45 11.26 -14.78
N ASP A 206 10.46 11.96 -14.26
CA ASP A 206 11.22 11.57 -13.09
C ASP A 206 10.24 11.24 -11.94
N PRO A 207 10.28 10.02 -11.36
CA PRO A 207 9.37 9.70 -10.28
C PRO A 207 9.66 10.58 -9.07
N PHE A 208 8.67 11.41 -8.74
CA PHE A 208 8.50 12.20 -7.52
C PHE A 208 9.68 12.13 -6.53
N VAL A 209 10.59 13.11 -6.64
CA VAL A 209 11.47 13.48 -5.53
C VAL A 209 10.55 13.98 -4.42
N ASN A 210 10.52 13.26 -3.30
CA ASN A 210 9.75 13.63 -2.12
C ASN A 210 10.36 14.92 -1.54
N SER A 211 9.92 16.09 -2.06
CA SER A 211 10.51 17.39 -1.74
C SER A 211 10.39 17.75 -0.25
N ALA A 212 9.57 17.02 0.51
CA ALA A 212 9.43 17.18 1.95
C ALA A 212 10.60 16.57 2.77
N SER A 213 11.40 15.67 2.19
CA SER A 213 12.55 15.05 2.87
C SER A 213 13.89 15.62 2.44
N ALA A 214 13.90 16.68 1.63
CA ALA A 214 15.08 17.54 1.43
C ALA A 214 15.30 18.44 2.67
N GLU A 215 15.13 17.87 3.88
CA GLU A 215 15.64 18.50 5.08
C GLU A 215 17.16 18.62 4.92
N THR A 216 17.64 19.79 5.32
CA THR A 216 18.93 20.40 5.01
C THR A 216 20.11 19.58 5.55
N VAL A 217 20.39 18.41 4.97
CA VAL A 217 21.69 17.75 5.14
C VAL A 217 22.65 18.45 4.20
N ILE A 218 23.48 19.30 4.78
CA ILE A 218 24.49 20.10 4.09
C ILE A 218 25.32 19.19 3.17
N SER A 219 25.13 19.34 1.87
CA SER A 219 26.03 18.88 0.81
C SER A 219 27.45 19.41 1.04
N LYS A 220 28.26 18.66 1.77
CA LYS A 220 29.73 18.77 1.70
C LYS A 220 30.36 17.67 0.85
N LEU A 221 29.56 16.98 0.03
CA LEU A 221 30.02 16.01 -0.97
C LEU A 221 29.26 16.21 -2.28
N ASN A 222 29.39 17.41 -2.88
CA ASN A 222 28.91 17.71 -4.24
C ASN A 222 29.81 17.06 -5.32
N THR A 223 30.17 15.80 -5.13
CA THR A 223 30.82 14.95 -6.13
C THR A 223 30.28 13.53 -5.92
N ASN A 224 29.42 13.08 -6.84
CA ASN A 224 28.71 11.79 -6.89
C ASN A 224 27.24 11.79 -6.42
N ILE A 225 26.39 12.52 -7.15
CA ILE A 225 24.92 12.36 -7.10
C ILE A 225 24.48 10.94 -7.55
N ASP A 226 25.40 10.14 -8.12
CA ASP A 226 25.16 8.74 -8.50
C ASP A 226 25.48 7.69 -7.42
N ALA A 227 26.07 8.08 -6.29
CA ALA A 227 26.45 7.16 -5.22
C ALA A 227 25.26 6.83 -4.30
N GLY A 228 24.37 5.95 -4.76
CA GLY A 228 23.29 5.38 -3.94
C GLY A 228 23.20 3.86 -4.12
N LEU A 229 22.86 3.15 -3.04
CA LEU A 229 22.64 1.70 -3.08
C LEU A 229 21.45 1.42 -4.01
N THR A 230 21.68 0.67 -5.08
CA THR A 230 20.62 0.30 -6.02
C THR A 230 20.13 -1.12 -5.72
N LEU A 231 18.83 -1.30 -5.59
CA LEU A 231 18.21 -2.61 -5.36
C LEU A 231 17.00 -2.84 -6.25
N ALA A 232 16.75 -4.10 -6.60
CA ALA A 232 15.54 -4.55 -7.26
C ALA A 232 15.06 -5.88 -6.63
N PRO A 233 14.48 -5.83 -5.43
CA PRO A 233 14.18 -7.06 -4.67
C PRO A 233 12.99 -7.84 -5.25
N GLY A 234 12.16 -7.20 -6.09
CA GLY A 234 11.13 -7.87 -6.88
C GLY A 234 11.61 -8.39 -8.24
N GLU A 235 12.90 -8.27 -8.56
CA GLU A 235 13.45 -8.80 -9.80
C GLU A 235 13.33 -10.34 -9.84
N ASP A 236 12.98 -10.85 -11.02
CA ASP A 236 12.65 -12.26 -11.31
C ASP A 236 11.38 -12.80 -10.64
N GLN A 237 10.66 -11.97 -9.89
CA GLN A 237 9.38 -12.37 -9.30
C GLN A 237 8.23 -12.14 -10.27
N MET A 238 7.31 -13.11 -10.32
CA MET A 238 6.11 -13.00 -11.15
C MET A 238 5.13 -12.01 -10.53
N PRO A 239 4.64 -11.02 -11.28
CA PRO A 239 3.66 -10.07 -10.78
C PRO A 239 2.35 -10.78 -10.43
N LEU A 240 1.80 -10.43 -9.27
CA LEU A 240 0.52 -10.90 -8.78
C LEU A 240 -0.59 -9.95 -9.20
N SER A 241 -1.75 -10.53 -9.52
CA SER A 241 -2.93 -9.75 -9.85
C SER A 241 -3.46 -9.02 -8.62
N VAL A 242 -3.51 -7.69 -8.71
CA VAL A 242 -4.10 -6.79 -7.70
C VAL A 242 -5.56 -7.16 -7.36
N LEU A 243 -6.25 -7.84 -8.27
CA LEU A 243 -7.64 -8.25 -8.11
C LEU A 243 -7.84 -9.51 -7.28
N PHE A 244 -7.00 -10.51 -7.52
CA PHE A 244 -7.13 -11.87 -6.99
C PHE A 244 -6.24 -12.11 -5.77
N ASP A 245 -5.25 -11.26 -5.54
CA ASP A 245 -4.51 -11.24 -4.28
C ASP A 245 -5.34 -10.51 -3.22
N ASP A 246 -5.99 -11.28 -2.35
CA ASP A 246 -6.85 -10.77 -1.28
C ASP A 246 -6.07 -10.01 -0.20
N LEU A 247 -4.82 -10.42 0.08
CA LEU A 247 -3.95 -9.81 1.09
C LEU A 247 -3.01 -8.75 0.51
N ALA A 248 -3.15 -8.46 -0.79
CA ALA A 248 -2.35 -7.50 -1.54
C ALA A 248 -2.12 -6.18 -0.79
N GLU A 249 -3.15 -5.61 -0.17
CA GLU A 249 -3.04 -4.30 0.48
C GLU A 249 -2.36 -4.39 1.84
N GLU A 250 -2.76 -5.37 2.65
CA GLU A 250 -2.22 -5.61 3.97
C GLU A 250 -0.72 -5.93 3.92
N LEU A 251 -0.28 -6.63 2.87
CA LEU A 251 1.12 -6.95 2.62
C LEU A 251 1.91 -5.83 1.91
N SER A 252 1.23 -4.90 1.22
CA SER A 252 1.88 -3.77 0.53
C SER A 252 2.06 -2.54 1.42
N TYR A 253 1.23 -2.39 2.45
CA TYR A 253 1.19 -1.19 3.30
C TYR A 253 1.28 -1.54 4.80
N PRO A 254 2.43 -2.06 5.26
CA PRO A 254 2.62 -2.41 6.67
C PRO A 254 2.45 -1.21 7.61
N ARG A 255 2.70 0.04 7.18
CA ARG A 255 2.45 1.23 8.00
C ARG A 255 0.97 1.40 8.32
N ILE A 256 0.09 1.02 7.38
CA ILE A 256 -1.37 1.10 7.54
C ILE A 256 -1.89 -0.06 8.39
N TYR A 257 -1.50 -1.30 8.04
CA TYR A 257 -2.13 -2.52 8.58
C TYR A 257 -1.31 -3.25 9.65
N CYS A 258 -0.07 -2.82 9.90
CA CYS A 258 0.78 -3.28 11.00
C CYS A 258 0.99 -4.81 11.08
N GLY A 259 0.90 -5.52 9.95
CA GLY A 259 1.01 -6.99 9.90
C GLY A 259 -0.24 -7.74 10.37
N TYR A 260 -1.41 -7.09 10.39
CA TYR A 260 -2.69 -7.71 10.69
C TYR A 260 -3.61 -7.76 9.46
N MET A 261 -4.32 -8.88 9.31
CA MET A 261 -5.42 -8.99 8.36
C MET A 261 -6.63 -8.20 8.84
N ARG A 262 -7.35 -7.53 7.91
CA ARG A 262 -8.63 -6.91 8.21
C ARG A 262 -9.65 -7.97 8.65
N ARG A 263 -10.31 -7.74 9.80
CA ARG A 263 -11.35 -8.63 10.34
C ARG A 263 -12.65 -7.86 10.51
N PHE A 264 -13.69 -8.28 9.81
CA PHE A 264 -15.02 -7.66 9.90
C PHE A 264 -15.98 -8.55 10.67
N THR A 265 -16.71 -7.97 11.61
CA THR A 265 -17.69 -8.68 12.48
C THR A 265 -19.13 -8.56 11.98
N ARG A 266 -19.34 -7.86 10.85
CA ARG A 266 -20.67 -7.60 10.29
C ARG A 266 -21.25 -8.86 9.64
N LYS A 267 -22.57 -9.10 9.82
CA LYS A 267 -23.29 -10.25 9.20
C LYS A 267 -23.06 -10.38 7.70
N LYS A 268 -23.08 -9.26 6.97
CA LYS A 268 -22.73 -9.18 5.56
C LYS A 268 -21.34 -8.57 5.45
N LEU A 269 -20.40 -9.26 4.83
CA LEU A 269 -19.07 -8.72 4.58
C LEU A 269 -19.14 -7.39 3.82
N PRO A 270 -18.28 -6.41 4.15
CA PRO A 270 -18.25 -5.14 3.46
C PRO A 270 -17.75 -5.29 2.03
N THR A 271 -18.35 -4.51 1.13
CA THR A 271 -17.82 -4.38 -0.23
C THR A 271 -16.53 -3.58 -0.21
N TYR A 272 -15.68 -3.76 -1.22
CA TYR A 272 -14.43 -3.03 -1.31
C TYR A 272 -14.64 -1.50 -1.37
N SER A 273 -15.68 -1.03 -2.05
CA SER A 273 -16.12 0.38 -2.01
C SER A 273 -16.47 0.87 -0.59
N GLU A 274 -17.11 0.04 0.25
CA GLU A 274 -17.40 0.39 1.65
C GLU A 274 -16.10 0.48 2.47
N ILE A 275 -15.16 -0.43 2.22
CA ILE A 275 -13.84 -0.44 2.88
C ILE A 275 -13.09 0.86 2.55
N ILE A 276 -12.87 1.17 1.27
CA ILE A 276 -12.18 2.40 0.85
C ILE A 276 -12.88 3.65 1.39
N LYS A 277 -14.21 3.69 1.31
CA LYS A 277 -15.01 4.80 1.83
C LYS A 277 -14.82 4.98 3.34
N SER A 278 -14.68 3.88 4.09
CA SER A 278 -14.35 3.94 5.52
C SER A 278 -12.95 4.51 5.72
N GLU A 279 -11.95 4.00 5.00
CA GLU A 279 -10.54 4.40 5.12
C GLU A 279 -10.35 5.89 4.84
N LEU A 280 -11.00 6.42 3.80
CA LEU A 280 -10.98 7.83 3.43
C LEU A 280 -11.64 8.76 4.45
N ARG A 281 -12.57 8.25 5.26
CA ARG A 281 -13.38 9.03 6.21
C ARG A 281 -12.94 8.87 7.67
N ARG A 282 -11.96 8.02 7.94
CA ARG A 282 -11.41 7.84 9.27
C ARG A 282 -10.71 9.12 9.73
N TYR A 283 -10.76 9.33 11.05
CA TYR A 283 -9.95 10.34 11.73
C TYR A 283 -8.47 10.04 11.55
N ASP A 284 -8.07 8.79 11.77
CA ASP A 284 -6.74 8.29 11.44
C ASP A 284 -6.51 8.36 9.92
N ARG A 285 -5.59 9.25 9.51
CA ARG A 285 -5.31 9.59 8.11
C ARG A 285 -4.25 8.71 7.46
N ARG A 286 -3.65 7.73 8.16
CA ARG A 286 -2.52 6.94 7.59
C ARG A 286 -2.87 6.18 6.30
N GLY A 287 -4.15 5.82 6.11
CA GLY A 287 -4.61 5.19 4.87
C GLY A 287 -5.14 6.14 3.80
N ALA A 288 -5.14 7.45 4.06
CA ALA A 288 -5.63 8.48 3.15
C ALA A 288 -4.50 9.23 2.43
N THR A 289 -3.38 8.54 2.17
CA THR A 289 -2.25 9.06 1.37
C THR A 289 -2.54 8.99 -0.14
N PRO A 290 -1.98 9.89 -0.97
CA PRO A 290 -2.16 9.84 -2.42
C PRO A 290 -1.82 8.47 -3.02
N GLN A 291 -0.68 7.88 -2.63
CA GLN A 291 -0.27 6.55 -3.12
C GLN A 291 -1.31 5.47 -2.82
N LYS A 292 -1.81 5.41 -1.58
CA LYS A 292 -2.81 4.41 -1.19
C LYS A 292 -4.15 4.62 -1.88
N ILE A 293 -4.59 5.88 -2.01
CA ILE A 293 -5.85 6.22 -2.67
C ILE A 293 -5.80 5.84 -4.14
N LEU A 294 -4.71 6.22 -4.79
CA LEU A 294 -4.46 5.91 -6.18
C LEU A 294 -4.33 4.41 -6.40
N TYR A 295 -3.68 3.65 -5.52
CA TYR A 295 -3.69 2.18 -5.56
C TYR A 295 -5.11 1.58 -5.46
N ASN A 296 -5.92 2.12 -4.54
CA ASN A 296 -7.25 1.62 -4.26
C ASN A 296 -8.23 1.85 -5.42
N HIS A 297 -8.06 2.94 -6.18
CA HIS A 297 -8.95 3.34 -7.27
C HIS A 297 -9.08 2.30 -8.41
N PRO A 298 -8.01 1.90 -9.12
CA PRO A 298 -8.08 0.91 -10.19
C PRO A 298 -8.46 -0.47 -9.64
N LYS A 299 -8.03 -0.85 -8.43
CA LYS A 299 -8.49 -2.08 -7.77
C LYS A 299 -10.01 -2.10 -7.60
N ASN A 300 -10.60 -0.96 -7.22
CA ASN A 300 -12.06 -0.86 -7.06
C ASN A 300 -12.79 -0.92 -8.38
N LEU A 301 -12.30 -0.18 -9.38
CA LEU A 301 -12.85 -0.20 -10.73
C LEU A 301 -12.83 -1.61 -11.31
N HIS A 302 -11.72 -2.33 -11.17
CA HIS A 302 -11.61 -3.71 -11.59
C HIS A 302 -12.56 -4.66 -10.83
N LYS A 303 -12.73 -4.51 -9.51
CA LYS A 303 -13.69 -5.33 -8.74
C LYS A 303 -15.13 -5.07 -9.18
N LEU A 304 -15.49 -3.82 -9.50
CA LEU A 304 -16.80 -3.46 -10.04
C LEU A 304 -17.02 -4.09 -11.42
N LEU A 305 -16.04 -3.97 -12.33
CA LEU A 305 -16.10 -4.62 -13.65
C LEU A 305 -16.27 -6.13 -13.54
N LEU A 306 -15.50 -6.79 -12.67
CA LEU A 306 -15.60 -8.22 -12.43
C LEU A 306 -17.00 -8.61 -11.92
N SER A 307 -17.58 -7.82 -11.03
CA SER A 307 -18.95 -8.05 -10.55
C SER A 307 -19.99 -7.92 -11.68
N SER A 308 -19.84 -6.95 -12.57
CA SER A 308 -20.71 -6.79 -13.75
C SER A 308 -20.56 -7.94 -14.72
N ILE A 309 -19.33 -8.40 -14.97
CA ILE A 309 -19.05 -9.57 -15.80
C ILE A 309 -19.73 -10.82 -15.22
N GLN A 310 -19.58 -11.08 -13.92
CA GLN A 310 -20.22 -12.22 -13.25
C GLN A 310 -21.74 -12.18 -13.35
N ILE A 311 -22.36 -11.00 -13.20
CA ILE A 311 -23.81 -10.83 -13.35
C ILE A 311 -24.24 -11.15 -14.80
N CYS A 312 -23.53 -10.63 -15.79
CA CYS A 312 -23.81 -10.92 -17.20
C CYS A 312 -23.68 -12.40 -17.53
N LEU A 313 -22.62 -13.06 -17.03
CA LEU A 313 -22.40 -14.49 -17.21
C LEU A 313 -23.54 -15.30 -16.58
N ARG A 314 -23.93 -14.99 -15.34
CA ARG A 314 -25.02 -15.70 -14.64
C ARG A 314 -26.37 -15.55 -15.34
N ASN A 315 -26.68 -14.35 -15.85
CA ASN A 315 -27.99 -14.07 -16.44
C ASN A 315 -28.15 -14.66 -17.85
N LYS A 316 -27.06 -15.02 -18.54
CA LYS A 316 -27.09 -15.39 -19.96
C LYS A 316 -26.53 -16.78 -20.28
N ILE A 317 -25.92 -17.46 -19.32
CA ILE A 317 -25.37 -18.81 -19.54
C ILE A 317 -26.30 -19.82 -18.85
N PRO A 318 -26.98 -20.68 -19.63
CA PRO A 318 -27.70 -21.82 -19.07
C PRO A 318 -26.71 -22.71 -18.30
N THR A 319 -27.13 -23.16 -17.11
CA THR A 319 -26.32 -23.89 -16.13
C THR A 319 -25.63 -25.14 -16.65
N ASP A 320 -26.07 -25.70 -17.79
CA ASP A 320 -25.56 -26.96 -18.37
C ASP A 320 -24.61 -26.81 -19.57
N SER A 321 -24.25 -25.59 -19.98
CA SER A 321 -23.37 -25.41 -21.15
C SER A 321 -21.92 -25.19 -20.74
N SER A 322 -21.02 -26.12 -21.13
CA SER A 322 -19.58 -25.92 -20.94
C SER A 322 -19.09 -24.70 -21.73
N LEU A 323 -18.45 -23.77 -21.03
CA LEU A 323 -17.88 -22.55 -21.61
C LEU A 323 -16.48 -22.86 -22.13
N THR A 324 -16.33 -22.92 -23.45
CA THR A 324 -15.03 -22.99 -24.11
C THR A 324 -14.63 -21.62 -24.66
N ALA A 325 -13.34 -21.31 -24.66
CA ALA A 325 -12.79 -20.06 -25.21
C ALA A 325 -13.25 -19.80 -26.66
N ASN A 326 -13.52 -20.87 -27.43
CA ASN A 326 -13.99 -20.76 -28.81
C ASN A 326 -15.41 -20.16 -28.92
N LYS A 327 -16.30 -20.39 -27.93
CA LYS A 327 -17.66 -19.80 -27.89
C LYS A 327 -17.63 -18.27 -27.70
N PHE A 328 -16.64 -17.75 -26.98
CA PHE A 328 -16.47 -16.30 -26.83
C PHE A 328 -15.95 -15.62 -28.10
N LYS A 329 -15.13 -16.31 -28.89
CA LYS A 329 -14.60 -15.79 -30.17
C LYS A 329 -15.63 -15.77 -31.29
N THR A 330 -16.55 -16.74 -31.29
CA THR A 330 -17.51 -16.95 -32.39
C THR A 330 -18.88 -16.32 -32.14
N ASN A 331 -19.26 -16.12 -30.87
CA ASN A 331 -20.61 -15.70 -30.53
C ASN A 331 -20.63 -14.27 -29.95
N ASN A 332 -20.87 -13.29 -30.84
CA ASN A 332 -20.93 -11.85 -30.53
C ASN A 332 -21.99 -11.46 -29.47
N VAL A 333 -22.91 -12.37 -29.13
CA VAL A 333 -23.93 -12.16 -28.08
C VAL A 333 -23.28 -11.99 -26.70
N TYR A 334 -22.16 -12.67 -26.44
CA TYR A 334 -21.43 -12.53 -25.17
C TYR A 334 -20.64 -11.22 -25.14
N VAL A 335 -19.90 -10.88 -26.20
CA VAL A 335 -19.11 -9.64 -26.30
C VAL A 335 -20.00 -8.39 -26.19
N ASN A 336 -21.13 -8.36 -26.94
CA ASN A 336 -22.09 -7.26 -26.91
C ASN A 336 -22.86 -7.12 -25.57
N SER A 337 -22.77 -8.13 -24.70
CA SER A 337 -23.36 -8.06 -23.36
C SER A 337 -22.44 -7.40 -22.33
N PHE A 338 -21.13 -7.41 -22.54
CA PHE A 338 -20.16 -6.74 -21.66
C PHE A 338 -20.04 -5.24 -21.94
N THR A 339 -20.39 -4.79 -23.15
CA THR A 339 -20.38 -3.36 -23.54
C THR A 339 -21.64 -2.58 -23.14
N LYS A 340 -22.68 -3.26 -22.62
CA LYS A 340 -23.94 -2.65 -22.17
C LYS A 340 -23.96 -2.27 -20.68
N ILE A 341 -22.81 -2.02 -20.04
CA ILE A 341 -22.78 -1.42 -18.71
C ILE A 341 -23.18 0.06 -18.86
N ARG A 342 -24.49 0.29 -18.72
CA ARG A 342 -25.13 1.60 -18.81
C ARG A 342 -24.52 2.57 -17.81
N HIS A 343 -24.23 3.78 -18.30
CA HIS A 343 -24.40 5.01 -17.54
C HIS A 343 -25.78 4.98 -16.87
N THR A 344 -25.84 4.69 -15.57
CA THR A 344 -27.00 5.03 -14.74
C THR A 344 -26.61 6.22 -13.89
N SER A 345 -26.58 7.38 -14.52
CA SER A 345 -26.82 8.67 -13.89
C SER A 345 -28.30 8.75 -13.54
N SER A 346 -28.63 8.70 -12.25
CA SER A 346 -29.85 9.26 -11.67
C SER A 346 -29.61 9.53 -10.20
#